data_AF-A0AB13A9N2-F1
#
_entry.id   AF-A0AB13A9N2-F1
#
_cell.length_a   1.000
_cell.length_b   1.000
_cell.length_c   1.000
_cell.angle_alpha   90.00
_cell.angle_beta   90.00
_cell.angle_gamma   90.00
#
_symmetry.space_group_name_H-M   'P 1'
#
loop_
_entity.id
_entity.type
_entity.pdbx_description
1 polymer ?
#
loop_
_entity_poly.entity_id
_entity_poly.type
_entity_poly.pdbx_seq_one_letter_code
_entity_poly.pdbx_strand_id
1 'polypeptide(L)'
;MYKAGGVAGASGTLGLFSASVLAASADDKPKTTLSVEELSLYSVPQQNIQPVESERGQLEERVAELRLMTEPYLTWCQQTTRSAKLTVQGAYGTVKPKVDSTVQFGQNSYAYLKNPPPEFYPRAGIIGFAGILGLFLGRGSRLKRLIYPTGLMAVGASMYYPQEAVTIAKSTGDSVYDWALQAYVTVEKLFKDKPASKKDKQKDKVEKSSSGETKD
;
A
#
# COMPACT_ATOMS: atom_id res chain seq x y z
N MET A 1 -26.70 -18.64 29.55
CA MET A 1 -27.33 -17.39 29.08
C MET A 1 -26.30 -16.51 28.39
N TYR A 2 -26.03 -16.66 27.09
CA TYR A 2 -25.60 -15.54 26.22
C TYR A 2 -25.87 -15.94 24.77
N LYS A 3 -26.57 -15.03 24.09
CA LYS A 3 -27.31 -15.19 22.85
C LYS A 3 -26.42 -14.75 21.70
N ALA A 4 -26.27 -15.60 20.68
CA ALA A 4 -25.56 -15.29 19.44
C ALA A 4 -26.33 -14.23 18.65
N GLY A 5 -25.91 -12.97 18.75
CA GLY A 5 -26.42 -11.86 17.94
C GLY A 5 -25.41 -11.54 16.85
N GLY A 6 -25.60 -12.11 15.65
CA GLY A 6 -24.86 -11.70 14.46
C GLY A 6 -25.30 -10.30 14.02
N VAL A 7 -24.37 -9.36 14.00
CA VAL A 7 -24.58 -8.06 13.37
C VAL A 7 -24.15 -8.21 11.91
N ALA A 8 -25.13 -8.38 11.03
CA ALA A 8 -24.95 -8.35 9.58
C ALA A 8 -24.49 -6.94 9.19
N GLY A 9 -23.31 -6.85 8.57
CA GLY A 9 -22.74 -5.59 8.10
C GLY A 9 -23.61 -4.97 7.02
N ALA A 10 -24.36 -3.93 7.37
CA ALA A 10 -25.02 -3.06 6.41
C ALA A 10 -23.95 -2.21 5.69
N SER A 11 -23.61 -2.61 4.46
CA SER A 11 -22.72 -1.86 3.58
C SER A 11 -23.44 -0.60 3.08
N GLY A 12 -23.43 0.47 3.88
CA GLY A 12 -23.97 1.79 3.50
C GLY A 12 -22.97 2.55 2.64
N THR A 13 -23.23 2.65 1.34
CA THR A 13 -22.50 3.55 0.44
C THR A 13 -22.91 5.00 0.77
N LEU A 14 -22.07 5.70 1.52
CA LEU A 14 -22.19 7.15 1.75
C LEU A 14 -21.98 7.90 0.43
N GLY A 15 -23.08 8.29 -0.23
CA GLY A 15 -23.05 9.19 -1.36
C GLY A 15 -22.63 10.60 -0.91
N LEU A 16 -21.50 11.07 -1.42
CA LEU A 16 -21.02 12.43 -1.23
C LEU A 16 -21.82 13.38 -2.15
N PHE A 17 -22.83 14.06 -1.61
CA PHE A 17 -23.44 15.20 -2.29
C PHE A 17 -22.48 16.40 -2.20
N SER A 18 -21.84 16.75 -3.32
CA SER A 18 -21.13 18.02 -3.45
C SER A 18 -22.12 19.13 -3.79
N ALA A 19 -22.44 19.98 -2.81
CA ALA A 19 -23.12 21.24 -3.05
C ALA A 19 -22.07 22.30 -3.42
N SER A 20 -21.86 22.53 -4.72
CA SER A 20 -21.08 23.67 -5.19
C SER A 20 -21.87 24.95 -4.95
N VAL A 21 -21.44 25.76 -3.99
CA VAL A 21 -21.92 27.13 -3.83
C VAL A 21 -21.33 27.94 -4.99
N LEU A 22 -22.12 28.15 -6.03
CA LEU A 22 -21.82 29.12 -7.08
C LEU A 22 -22.07 30.50 -6.49
N ALA A 23 -21.09 31.03 -5.76
CA ALA A 23 -21.03 32.45 -5.46
C ALA A 23 -20.84 33.16 -6.80
N ALA A 24 -21.94 33.69 -7.34
CA ALA A 24 -22.01 34.45 -8.58
C ALA A 24 -20.86 35.46 -8.63
N SER A 25 -19.82 35.09 -9.38
CA SER A 25 -18.65 35.89 -9.62
C SER A 25 -18.62 36.15 -11.11
N ALA A 26 -18.57 37.44 -11.45
CA ALA A 26 -18.34 37.99 -12.77
C ALA A 26 -19.49 37.86 -13.78
N ASP A 27 -20.34 38.89 -13.78
CA ASP A 27 -20.83 39.64 -14.95
C ASP A 27 -22.09 40.36 -14.45
N ASP A 28 -21.97 41.56 -13.89
CA ASP A 28 -21.95 42.76 -14.70
C ASP A 28 -21.14 43.88 -14.05
N LYS A 29 -20.26 44.45 -14.87
CA LYS A 29 -19.52 45.68 -14.62
C LYS A 29 -20.33 46.85 -15.17
N PRO A 30 -21.12 47.60 -14.40
CA PRO A 30 -21.35 48.99 -14.74
C PRO A 30 -20.11 49.76 -14.30
N LYS A 31 -19.45 50.31 -15.31
CA LYS A 31 -18.35 51.27 -15.17
C LYS A 31 -18.92 52.51 -14.49
N THR A 32 -18.83 52.59 -13.17
CA THR A 32 -19.01 53.85 -12.45
C THR A 32 -17.67 54.17 -11.81
N THR A 33 -17.02 55.16 -12.38
CA THR A 33 -15.83 55.83 -11.90
C THR A 33 -16.00 56.26 -10.44
N LEU A 34 -15.66 55.38 -9.50
CA LEU A 34 -15.51 55.74 -8.09
C LEU A 34 -14.22 56.54 -7.97
N SER A 35 -14.35 57.83 -7.66
CA SER A 35 -13.22 58.71 -7.37
C SER A 35 -12.54 58.26 -6.08
N VAL A 36 -11.21 58.27 -6.07
CA VAL A 36 -10.34 57.85 -4.95
C VAL A 36 -10.63 58.60 -3.65
N GLU A 37 -11.27 59.78 -3.75
CA GLU A 37 -11.70 60.61 -2.63
C GLU A 37 -12.82 59.98 -1.80
N GLU A 38 -13.69 59.16 -2.40
CA GLU A 38 -14.66 58.33 -1.66
C GLU A 38 -14.00 57.11 -1.00
N LEU A 39 -12.78 56.75 -1.42
CA LEU A 39 -11.98 55.67 -0.85
C LEU A 39 -11.11 56.14 0.34
N SER A 40 -11.45 57.29 0.92
CA SER A 40 -10.85 57.81 2.16
C SER A 40 -11.12 56.84 3.32
N LEU A 41 -10.31 55.80 3.43
CA LEU A 41 -10.39 54.79 4.49
C LEU A 41 -10.21 55.36 5.91
N TYR A 42 -9.73 56.61 5.99
CA TYR A 42 -9.44 57.33 7.23
C TYR A 42 -10.39 58.51 7.49
N SER A 43 -11.45 58.70 6.70
CA SER A 43 -12.48 59.69 7.07
C SER A 43 -13.26 59.14 8.26
N VAL A 44 -12.93 59.63 9.45
CA VAL A 44 -13.66 59.34 10.68
C VAL A 44 -15.08 59.87 10.45
N PRO A 45 -16.12 59.02 10.31
CA PRO A 45 -17.47 59.55 10.20
C PRO A 45 -17.79 60.16 11.55
N GLN A 46 -17.73 61.48 11.65
CA GLN A 46 -18.31 62.23 12.77
C GLN A 46 -19.83 62.20 12.61
N GLN A 47 -20.40 61.02 12.72
CA GLN A 47 -21.79 60.89 13.04
C GLN A 47 -21.84 60.22 14.39
N ASN A 48 -22.47 60.96 15.29
CA ASN A 48 -23.06 60.53 16.54
C ASN A 48 -24.00 59.36 16.27
N ILE A 49 -23.42 58.22 15.86
CA ILE A 49 -24.06 56.92 15.91
C ILE A 49 -24.06 56.66 17.40
N GLN A 50 -25.11 57.16 18.07
CA GLN A 50 -25.52 56.58 19.33
C GLN A 50 -25.43 55.07 19.11
N PRO A 51 -24.74 54.33 20.00
CA PRO A 51 -24.84 52.89 19.99
C PRO A 51 -26.29 52.60 20.34
N VAL A 52 -27.14 52.66 19.31
CA VAL A 52 -28.41 51.98 19.29
C VAL A 52 -27.93 50.56 19.46
N GLU A 53 -28.00 50.11 20.70
CA GLU A 53 -27.99 48.70 21.06
C GLU A 53 -28.91 48.06 20.03
N SER A 54 -28.33 47.48 18.98
CA SER A 54 -29.09 46.90 17.87
C SER A 54 -30.07 45.95 18.53
N GLU A 55 -31.35 46.32 18.50
CA GLU A 55 -32.44 45.61 19.14
C GLU A 55 -32.25 44.13 18.81
N ARG A 56 -31.84 43.33 19.81
CA ARG A 56 -31.36 41.95 19.67
C ARG A 56 -32.06 41.27 18.51
N GLY A 57 -31.42 41.26 17.35
CA GLY A 57 -32.00 40.61 16.20
C GLY A 57 -32.12 39.15 16.59
N GLN A 58 -33.30 38.54 16.44
CA GLN A 58 -33.46 37.11 16.74
C GLN A 58 -32.35 36.28 16.05
N LEU A 59 -31.83 36.72 14.91
CA LEU A 59 -30.69 36.11 14.22
C LEU A 59 -29.35 36.24 14.97
N GLU A 60 -29.04 37.39 15.60
CA GLU A 60 -27.82 37.56 16.39
C GLU A 60 -27.82 36.68 17.62
N GLU A 61 -28.97 36.56 18.30
CA GLU A 61 -29.14 35.63 19.43
C GLU A 61 -28.96 34.17 18.96
N ARG A 62 -29.56 33.78 17.82
CA ARG A 62 -29.36 32.44 17.24
C ARG A 62 -27.90 32.17 16.84
N VAL A 63 -27.20 33.15 16.29
CA VAL A 63 -25.77 33.01 15.92
C VAL A 63 -24.89 32.95 17.17
N ALA A 64 -25.22 33.72 18.21
CA ALA A 64 -24.52 33.66 19.50
C ALA A 64 -24.74 32.30 20.19
N GLU A 65 -25.98 31.80 20.23
CA GLU A 65 -26.31 30.44 20.69
C GLU A 65 -25.53 29.39 19.89
N LEU A 66 -25.51 29.50 18.55
CA LEU A 66 -24.77 28.59 17.69
C LEU A 66 -23.27 28.62 17.97
N ARG A 67 -22.70 29.80 18.22
CA ARG A 67 -21.28 29.95 18.56
C ARG A 67 -20.95 29.30 19.90
N LEU A 68 -21.75 29.57 20.94
CA LEU A 68 -21.65 28.92 22.26
C LEU A 68 -21.72 27.40 22.15
N MET A 69 -22.62 26.90 21.32
CA MET A 69 -22.74 25.46 21.06
C MET A 69 -21.52 24.90 20.32
N THR A 70 -20.84 25.69 19.48
CA THR A 70 -19.72 25.22 18.64
C THR A 70 -18.35 25.34 19.34
N GLU A 71 -18.14 26.31 20.22
CA GLU A 71 -16.91 26.51 20.99
C GLU A 71 -16.36 25.24 21.69
N PRO A 72 -17.16 24.44 22.41
CA PRO A 72 -16.68 23.20 23.02
C PRO A 72 -16.26 22.15 21.97
N TYR A 73 -16.90 22.10 20.80
CA TYR A 73 -16.50 21.18 19.73
C TYR A 73 -15.21 21.61 19.04
N LEU A 74 -15.00 22.92 18.84
CA LEU A 74 -13.77 23.44 18.26
C LEU A 74 -12.58 23.14 19.16
N THR A 75 -12.70 23.39 20.48
CA THR A 75 -11.62 23.11 21.44
C THR A 75 -11.33 21.61 21.52
N TRP A 76 -12.35 20.76 21.52
CA TRP A 76 -12.17 19.31 21.43
C TRP A 76 -11.44 18.89 20.16
N CYS A 77 -11.83 19.42 18.99
CA CYS A 77 -11.18 19.14 17.71
C CYS A 77 -9.72 19.63 17.66
N GLN A 78 -9.44 20.82 18.19
CA GLN A 78 -8.08 21.35 18.31
C GLN A 78 -7.22 20.48 19.25
N GLN A 79 -7.79 20.01 20.35
CA GLN A 79 -7.11 19.15 21.31
C GLN A 79 -6.83 17.76 20.73
N THR A 80 -7.78 17.16 20.03
CA THR A 80 -7.59 15.85 19.35
C THR A 80 -6.59 15.96 18.20
N THR A 81 -6.59 17.08 17.46
CA THR A 81 -5.62 17.32 16.39
C THR A 81 -4.21 17.53 16.97
N ARG A 82 -4.07 18.28 18.07
CA ARG A 82 -2.79 18.46 18.76
C ARG A 82 -2.25 17.16 19.32
N SER A 83 -3.10 16.36 19.99
CA SER A 83 -2.67 15.07 20.52
C SER A 83 -2.27 14.12 19.38
N ALA A 84 -3.06 14.05 18.29
CA ALA A 84 -2.72 13.26 17.12
C ALA A 84 -1.37 13.68 16.50
N LYS A 85 -1.13 14.98 16.32
CA LYS A 85 0.13 15.52 15.79
C LYS A 85 1.33 15.14 16.67
N LEU A 86 1.18 15.22 17.99
CA LEU A 86 2.24 14.85 18.94
C LEU A 86 2.58 13.35 18.88
N THR A 87 1.56 12.49 18.79
CA THR A 87 1.75 11.04 18.64
C THR A 87 2.45 10.70 17.32
N VAL A 88 2.06 11.35 16.23
CA VAL A 88 2.70 11.17 14.91
C VAL A 88 4.13 11.70 14.93
N GLN A 89 4.42 12.83 15.56
CA GLN A 89 5.77 13.39 15.66
C GLN A 89 6.71 12.47 16.45
N GLY A 90 6.25 11.91 17.57
CA GLY A 90 7.01 10.92 18.35
C GLY A 90 7.24 9.62 17.57
N ALA A 91 6.21 9.14 16.85
CA ALA A 91 6.33 8.00 15.96
C ALA A 91 7.34 8.28 14.84
N TYR A 92 7.29 9.46 14.21
CA TYR A 92 8.18 9.88 13.12
C TYR A 92 9.64 9.93 13.56
N GLY A 93 9.91 10.51 14.74
CA GLY A 93 11.25 10.51 15.34
C GLY A 93 11.79 9.10 15.59
N THR A 94 10.91 8.14 15.90
CA THR A 94 11.29 6.73 16.10
C THR A 94 11.44 5.97 14.78
N VAL A 95 10.62 6.26 13.76
CA VAL A 95 10.70 5.56 12.47
C VAL A 95 11.83 6.08 11.58
N LYS A 96 12.20 7.36 11.65
CA LYS A 96 13.28 7.94 10.84
C LYS A 96 14.61 7.15 10.95
N PRO A 97 15.18 6.90 12.15
CA PRO A 97 16.40 6.10 12.28
C PRO A 97 16.21 4.65 11.87
N LYS A 98 15.00 4.08 12.03
CA LYS A 98 14.70 2.72 11.56
C LYS A 98 14.72 2.65 10.03
N VAL A 99 14.18 3.64 9.35
CA VAL A 99 14.21 3.73 7.89
C VAL A 99 15.65 3.86 7.41
N ASP A 100 16.44 4.76 8.00
CA ASP A 100 17.86 4.92 7.64
C ASP A 100 18.65 3.61 7.86
N SER A 101 18.40 2.90 8.97
CA SER A 101 19.01 1.59 9.24
C SER A 101 18.57 0.51 8.23
N THR A 102 17.33 0.57 7.75
CA THR A 102 16.80 -0.37 6.75
C THR A 102 17.41 -0.10 5.38
N VAL A 103 17.61 1.16 5.01
CA VAL A 103 18.29 1.55 3.76
C VAL A 103 19.75 1.09 3.79
N GLN A 104 20.46 1.32 4.90
CA GLN A 104 21.83 0.84 5.08
C GLN A 104 21.91 -0.70 5.06
N PHE A 105 20.98 -1.39 5.71
CA PHE A 105 20.87 -2.86 5.63
C PHE A 105 20.62 -3.33 4.19
N GLY A 106 19.76 -2.63 3.44
CA GLY A 106 19.52 -2.88 2.02
C GLY A 106 20.80 -2.71 1.17
N GLN A 107 21.57 -1.65 1.41
CA GLN A 107 22.82 -1.40 0.70
C GLN A 107 23.90 -2.44 1.03
N ASN A 108 24.04 -2.79 2.31
CA ASN A 108 24.96 -3.83 2.75
C ASN A 108 24.57 -5.20 2.18
N SER A 109 23.31 -5.60 2.31
CA SER A 109 22.81 -6.85 1.74
C SER A 109 22.95 -6.90 0.22
N TYR A 110 22.75 -5.79 -0.50
CA TYR A 110 23.00 -5.71 -1.93
C TYR A 110 24.48 -5.97 -2.27
N ALA A 111 25.42 -5.40 -1.52
CA ALA A 111 26.85 -5.68 -1.70
C ALA A 111 27.17 -7.17 -1.45
N TYR A 112 26.57 -7.79 -0.43
CA TYR A 112 26.69 -9.23 -0.17
C TYR A 112 26.07 -10.09 -1.29
N LEU A 113 24.95 -9.67 -1.87
CA LEU A 113 24.29 -10.38 -2.98
C LEU A 113 25.00 -10.21 -4.32
N LYS A 114 25.84 -9.17 -4.48
CA LYS A 114 26.63 -8.95 -5.70
C LYS A 114 27.80 -9.91 -5.81
N ASN A 115 28.43 -10.27 -4.68
CA ASN A 115 29.44 -11.33 -4.58
C ASN A 115 28.98 -12.36 -3.54
N PRO A 116 27.93 -13.15 -3.82
CA PRO A 116 27.42 -14.08 -2.85
C PRO A 116 28.46 -15.19 -2.64
N PRO A 117 28.71 -15.62 -1.38
CA PRO A 117 29.47 -16.84 -1.17
C PRO A 117 28.73 -18.01 -1.87
N PRO A 118 29.44 -18.99 -2.44
CA PRO A 118 28.83 -20.07 -3.23
C PRO A 118 27.75 -20.85 -2.47
N GLU A 119 27.85 -20.89 -1.15
CA GLU A 119 26.89 -21.54 -0.24
C GLU A 119 25.62 -20.72 0.08
N PHE A 120 25.52 -19.48 -0.39
CA PHE A 120 24.42 -18.58 -0.01
C PHE A 120 23.08 -19.03 -0.58
N TYR A 121 22.98 -19.26 -1.89
CA TYR A 121 21.70 -19.59 -2.54
C TYR A 121 21.13 -20.94 -2.13
N PRO A 122 21.91 -22.03 -2.03
CA PRO A 122 21.39 -23.31 -1.53
C PRO A 122 20.82 -23.17 -0.11
N ARG A 123 21.52 -22.45 0.78
CA ARG A 123 21.04 -22.21 2.15
C ARG A 123 19.82 -21.29 2.19
N ALA A 124 19.83 -20.19 1.44
CA ALA A 124 18.71 -19.26 1.35
C ALA A 124 17.47 -19.94 0.75
N GLY A 125 17.65 -20.85 -0.21
CA GLY A 125 16.60 -21.69 -0.77
C GLY A 125 15.96 -22.59 0.27
N ILE A 126 16.77 -23.35 1.03
CA ILE A 126 16.28 -24.23 2.10
C ILE A 126 15.57 -23.42 3.20
N ILE A 127 16.16 -22.30 3.65
CA ILE A 127 15.58 -21.43 4.68
C ILE A 127 14.28 -20.78 4.19
N GLY A 128 14.25 -20.30 2.94
CA GLY A 128 13.07 -19.70 2.34
C GLY A 128 11.95 -20.72 2.17
N PHE A 129 12.27 -21.93 1.70
CA PHE A 129 11.30 -23.01 1.57
C PHE A 129 10.75 -23.43 2.94
N ALA A 130 11.62 -23.62 3.94
CA ALA A 130 11.23 -23.91 5.31
C ALA A 130 10.35 -22.79 5.92
N GLY A 131 10.66 -21.53 5.63
CA GLY A 131 9.86 -20.37 6.06
C GLY A 131 8.48 -20.34 5.42
N ILE A 132 8.37 -20.61 4.11
CA ILE A 132 7.08 -20.70 3.41
C ILE A 132 6.26 -21.87 3.94
N LEU A 133 6.87 -23.05 4.12
CA LEU A 133 6.24 -24.21 4.76
C LEU A 133 5.76 -23.87 6.17
N GLY A 134 6.59 -23.18 6.96
CA GLY A 134 6.25 -22.73 8.31
C GLY A 134 5.10 -21.73 8.31
N LEU A 135 5.06 -20.78 7.37
CA LEU A 135 3.95 -19.83 7.22
C LEU A 135 2.67 -20.55 6.81
N PHE A 136 2.75 -21.50 5.87
CA PHE A 136 1.60 -22.26 5.38
C PHE A 136 1.02 -23.17 6.48
N LEU A 137 1.88 -23.75 7.33
CA LEU A 137 1.49 -24.58 8.47
C LEU A 137 1.03 -23.74 9.68
N GLY A 138 1.67 -22.59 9.93
CA GLY A 138 1.47 -21.72 11.08
C GLY A 138 0.29 -20.77 10.94
N ARG A 139 -0.02 -20.29 9.73
CA ARG A 139 -1.13 -19.37 9.48
C ARG A 139 -2.52 -20.01 9.61
N GLY A 140 -2.61 -21.24 10.14
CA GLY A 140 -3.88 -21.91 10.42
C GLY A 140 -4.77 -22.08 9.20
N SER A 141 -4.21 -21.94 7.99
CA SER A 141 -4.95 -22.19 6.77
C SER A 141 -5.40 -23.65 6.80
N ARG A 142 -6.59 -23.90 6.26
CA ARG A 142 -7.39 -25.12 6.38
C ARG A 142 -6.67 -26.42 5.99
N LEU A 143 -5.41 -26.34 5.57
CA LEU A 143 -4.52 -27.44 5.28
C LEU A 143 -4.44 -28.47 6.42
N LYS A 144 -4.29 -28.07 7.70
CA LYS A 144 -4.29 -29.07 8.80
C LYS A 144 -5.63 -29.83 8.82
N ARG A 145 -6.75 -29.14 8.62
CA ARG A 145 -8.08 -29.76 8.59
C ARG A 145 -8.28 -30.70 7.40
N LEU A 146 -7.49 -30.58 6.34
CA LEU A 146 -7.51 -31.49 5.20
C LEU A 146 -6.49 -32.62 5.38
N ILE A 147 -5.23 -32.30 5.66
CA ILE A 147 -4.13 -33.27 5.82
C ILE A 147 -4.41 -34.27 6.93
N TYR A 148 -4.95 -33.85 8.08
CA TYR A 148 -5.19 -34.79 9.18
C TYR A 148 -6.17 -35.91 8.79
N PRO A 149 -7.40 -35.65 8.30
CA PRO A 149 -8.30 -36.71 7.88
C PRO A 149 -7.85 -37.41 6.59
N THR A 150 -7.38 -36.69 5.56
CA THR A 150 -7.00 -37.34 4.30
C THR A 150 -5.71 -38.14 4.42
N GLY A 151 -4.72 -37.60 5.13
CA GLY A 151 -3.45 -38.26 5.40
C GLY A 151 -3.64 -39.46 6.32
N LEU A 152 -4.43 -39.34 7.40
CA LEU A 152 -4.72 -40.47 8.27
C LEU A 152 -5.56 -41.54 7.52
N MET A 153 -6.56 -41.15 6.72
CA MET A 153 -7.27 -42.10 5.84
C MET A 153 -6.34 -42.82 4.88
N ALA A 154 -5.42 -42.10 4.22
CA ALA A 154 -4.44 -42.70 3.31
C ALA A 154 -3.49 -43.65 4.05
N VAL A 155 -2.99 -43.28 5.23
CA VAL A 155 -2.13 -44.13 6.06
C VAL A 155 -2.88 -45.37 6.51
N GLY A 156 -4.12 -45.22 6.99
CA GLY A 156 -4.99 -46.34 7.38
C GLY A 156 -5.28 -47.28 6.20
N ALA A 157 -5.62 -46.74 5.03
CA ALA A 157 -5.83 -47.52 3.82
C ALA A 157 -4.55 -48.24 3.36
N SER A 158 -3.39 -47.58 3.44
CA SER A 158 -2.10 -48.18 3.06
C SER A 158 -1.66 -49.32 3.98
N MET A 159 -2.00 -49.24 5.28
CA MET A 159 -1.66 -50.29 6.24
C MET A 159 -2.56 -51.52 6.08
N TYR A 160 -3.80 -51.34 5.62
CA TYR A 160 -4.73 -52.43 5.36
C TYR A 160 -4.59 -53.02 3.94
N TYR A 161 -4.13 -52.23 2.96
CA TYR A 161 -3.89 -52.63 1.57
C TYR A 161 -2.46 -52.30 1.08
N PRO A 162 -1.41 -52.88 1.66
CA PRO A 162 -0.02 -52.53 1.33
C PRO A 162 0.36 -52.91 -0.12
N GLN A 163 -0.24 -53.96 -0.69
CA GLN A 163 0.04 -54.36 -2.07
C GLN A 163 -0.48 -53.33 -3.08
N GLU A 164 -1.69 -52.80 -2.87
CA GLU A 164 -2.24 -51.71 -3.69
C GLU A 164 -1.44 -50.42 -3.48
N ALA A 165 -1.01 -50.14 -2.25
CA ALA A 165 -0.16 -48.98 -1.97
C ALA A 165 1.18 -49.04 -2.72
N VAL A 166 1.83 -50.21 -2.80
CA VAL A 166 3.09 -50.38 -3.52
C VAL A 166 2.91 -50.22 -5.02
N THR A 167 1.84 -50.76 -5.62
CA THR A 167 1.60 -50.61 -7.06
C THR A 167 1.29 -49.17 -7.43
N ILE A 168 0.45 -48.48 -6.64
CA ILE A 168 0.17 -47.05 -6.79
C ILE A 168 1.46 -46.23 -6.61
N ALA A 169 2.29 -46.57 -5.61
CA ALA A 169 3.55 -45.88 -5.37
C ALA A 169 4.55 -46.07 -6.51
N LYS A 170 4.64 -47.26 -7.12
CA LYS A 170 5.51 -47.50 -8.28
C LYS A 170 5.05 -46.70 -9.50
N SER A 171 3.78 -46.84 -9.91
CA SER A 171 3.26 -46.14 -11.09
C SER A 171 3.27 -44.61 -10.93
N THR A 172 2.92 -44.12 -9.74
CA THR A 172 2.97 -42.70 -9.43
C THR A 172 4.41 -42.22 -9.34
N GLY A 173 5.30 -42.99 -8.71
CA GLY A 173 6.72 -42.68 -8.58
C GLY A 173 7.41 -42.47 -9.92
N ASP A 174 7.15 -43.36 -10.88
CA ASP A 174 7.69 -43.24 -12.24
C ASP A 174 7.19 -41.96 -12.93
N SER A 175 5.88 -41.67 -12.83
CA SER A 175 5.29 -40.46 -13.43
C SER A 175 5.83 -39.15 -12.83
N VAL A 176 6.04 -39.13 -11.50
CA VAL A 176 6.59 -37.98 -10.78
C VAL A 176 8.07 -37.81 -11.11
N TYR A 177 8.81 -38.92 -11.26
CA TYR A 177 10.20 -38.90 -11.70
C TYR A 177 10.34 -38.34 -13.11
N ASP A 178 9.52 -38.81 -14.06
CA ASP A 178 9.51 -38.31 -15.44
C ASP A 178 9.14 -36.82 -15.50
N TRP A 179 8.14 -36.39 -14.73
CA TRP A 179 7.77 -34.99 -14.62
C TRP A 179 8.88 -34.14 -13.99
N ALA A 180 9.56 -34.64 -12.95
CA ALA A 180 10.69 -33.96 -12.33
C ALA A 180 11.88 -33.84 -13.29
N LEU A 181 12.14 -34.88 -14.09
CA LEU A 181 13.16 -34.86 -15.13
C LEU A 181 12.79 -33.85 -16.24
N GLN A 182 11.53 -33.84 -16.69
CA GLN A 182 11.04 -32.87 -17.66
C GLN A 182 11.08 -31.44 -17.11
N ALA A 183 10.74 -31.23 -15.83
CA ALA A 183 10.85 -29.94 -15.16
C ALA A 183 12.31 -29.49 -15.07
N TYR A 184 13.23 -30.39 -14.70
CA TYR A 184 14.66 -30.09 -14.69
C TYR A 184 15.16 -29.72 -16.09
N VAL A 185 14.83 -30.51 -17.11
CA VAL A 185 15.23 -30.25 -18.50
C VAL A 185 14.62 -28.95 -19.05
N THR A 186 13.37 -28.63 -18.72
CA THR A 186 12.73 -27.36 -19.15
C THR A 186 13.35 -26.15 -18.45
N VAL A 187 13.62 -26.26 -17.14
CA VAL A 187 14.32 -25.23 -16.37
C VAL A 187 15.74 -25.06 -16.88
N GLU A 188 16.48 -26.15 -17.09
CA GLU A 188 17.82 -26.12 -17.69
C GLU A 188 17.79 -25.50 -19.08
N LYS A 189 16.85 -25.87 -19.97
CA LYS A 189 16.71 -25.23 -21.29
C LYS A 189 16.47 -23.73 -21.17
N LEU A 190 15.57 -23.29 -20.29
CA LEU A 190 15.32 -21.86 -20.05
C LEU A 190 16.56 -21.12 -19.49
N PHE A 191 17.33 -21.76 -18.60
CA PHE A 191 18.59 -21.21 -18.09
C PHE A 191 19.74 -21.28 -19.10
N LYS A 192 19.78 -22.28 -19.99
CA LYS A 192 20.80 -22.42 -21.05
C LYS A 192 20.53 -21.44 -22.19
N ASP A 193 19.26 -21.23 -22.53
CA ASP A 193 18.80 -20.27 -23.55
C ASP A 193 19.01 -18.80 -23.12
N LYS A 194 19.27 -18.55 -21.82
CA LYS A 194 19.80 -17.28 -21.31
C LYS A 194 21.16 -17.53 -20.61
N PRO A 195 22.35 -17.43 -21.25
CA PRO A 195 22.71 -16.41 -22.24
C PRO A 195 23.84 -16.81 -23.23
N ALA A 196 23.55 -16.92 -24.53
CA ALA A 196 24.59 -16.86 -25.57
C ALA A 196 24.26 -15.93 -26.76
N SER A 197 23.06 -15.35 -26.84
CA SER A 197 22.65 -14.57 -28.01
C SER A 197 22.82 -13.04 -27.91
N LYS A 198 23.49 -12.52 -26.86
CA LYS A 198 23.77 -11.08 -26.75
C LYS A 198 25.22 -10.66 -26.53
N LYS A 199 26.20 -11.58 -26.52
CA LYS A 199 27.62 -11.16 -26.54
C LYS A 199 28.29 -11.23 -27.91
N ASP A 200 27.82 -12.04 -28.85
CA ASP A 200 28.47 -12.09 -30.18
C ASP A 200 27.87 -11.16 -31.24
N LYS A 201 26.68 -10.59 -31.07
CA LYS A 201 26.14 -9.62 -32.05
C LYS A 201 26.52 -8.15 -31.82
N GLN A 202 27.33 -7.82 -30.81
CA GLN A 202 27.83 -6.45 -30.63
C GLN A 202 29.31 -6.28 -30.99
N LYS A 203 30.10 -7.35 -31.17
CA LYS A 203 31.46 -7.21 -31.73
C LYS A 203 31.45 -6.99 -33.25
N ASP A 204 30.59 -7.68 -34.00
CA ASP A 204 30.55 -7.52 -35.46
C ASP A 204 29.93 -6.20 -35.96
N LYS A 205 29.15 -5.50 -35.12
CA LYS A 205 28.50 -4.23 -35.54
C LYS A 205 29.32 -2.97 -35.26
N VAL A 206 30.32 -3.02 -34.39
CA VAL A 206 31.19 -1.85 -34.13
C VAL A 206 32.30 -1.75 -35.17
N GLU A 207 32.77 -2.87 -35.72
CA GLU A 207 33.83 -2.85 -36.72
C GLU A 207 33.34 -2.41 -38.11
N LYS A 208 32.08 -2.68 -38.46
CA LYS A 208 31.54 -2.33 -39.78
C LYS A 208 31.08 -0.87 -39.93
N SER A 209 30.91 -0.13 -38.83
CA SER A 209 30.44 1.27 -38.88
C SER A 209 31.54 2.33 -38.80
N SER A 210 32.82 1.97 -38.66
CA SER A 210 33.91 2.95 -38.56
C SER A 210 34.78 3.12 -39.82
N SER A 211 34.58 2.32 -40.88
CA SER A 211 35.43 2.38 -42.08
C SER A 211 34.72 2.88 -43.36
N GLY A 212 33.65 3.66 -43.22
CA GLY A 212 32.78 4.00 -44.36
C GLY A 212 32.26 5.43 -44.41
N GLU A 213 33.05 6.44 -44.05
CA GLU A 213 32.80 7.81 -44.51
C GLU A 213 34.16 8.49 -44.71
N THR A 214 34.64 8.48 -45.95
CA THR A 214 35.79 9.28 -46.37
C THR A 214 35.52 9.77 -47.78
N LYS A 215 35.70 11.08 -47.95
CA LYS A 215 35.89 11.86 -49.18
C LYS A 215 34.63 12.44 -49.83
N ASP A 216 34.42 13.71 -49.51
CA ASP A 216 34.58 14.85 -50.44
C ASP A 216 34.70 14.53 -51.95
#